data_AF-A0ABD3E2Y9-F1
#
_entry.id   AF-A0ABD3E2Y9-F1
#
_cell.length_a   1.000
_cell.length_b   1.000
_cell.length_c   1.000
_cell.angle_alpha   90.00
_cell.angle_beta   90.00
_cell.angle_gamma   90.00
#
_symmetry.space_group_name_H-M   'P 1'
#
loop_
_entity.id
_entity.type
_entity.pdbx_description
1 polymer ?
#
loop_
_entity_poly.entity_id
_entity_poly.type
_entity_poly.pdbx_seq_one_letter_code
_entity_poly.pdbx_strand_id
1 'polypeptide(L)'
;MTFFYNDNKVVFPMSLDLPKIFGIHLFLSGVACFGFGAFHVTGLYGPGIWVSDPYGLTGKVQPVNPSWGVEGFDPFVPGGIASHHIAAGTLGILAGLFQRFIQAKSSNR
;
A
#
# COMPACT_ATOMS: atom_id res chain seq x y z
N MET A 1 -4.30 -25.28 -31.07
CA MET A 1 -5.05 -24.03 -30.84
C MET A 1 -6.44 -24.40 -30.35
N THR A 2 -6.59 -24.65 -29.05
CA THR A 2 -7.87 -25.09 -28.45
C THR A 2 -8.67 -23.87 -28.02
N PHE A 3 -9.83 -23.67 -28.64
CA PHE A 3 -10.81 -22.66 -28.24
C PHE A 3 -11.66 -23.21 -27.10
N PHE A 4 -11.82 -22.46 -26.02
CA PHE A 4 -12.78 -22.78 -24.95
C PHE A 4 -14.03 -21.93 -25.14
N TYR A 5 -15.19 -22.57 -25.14
CA TYR A 5 -16.49 -21.91 -25.18
C TYR A 5 -16.92 -21.58 -23.76
N ASN A 6 -16.99 -20.29 -23.41
CA ASN A 6 -17.65 -19.83 -22.20
C ASN A 6 -18.54 -18.63 -22.57
N ASP A 7 -19.82 -18.71 -22.23
CA ASP A 7 -20.84 -17.68 -22.43
C ASP A 7 -20.94 -17.07 -23.85
N ASN A 8 -21.18 -17.91 -24.87
CA ASN A 8 -21.49 -17.52 -26.26
C ASN A 8 -20.49 -16.54 -26.91
N LYS A 9 -19.25 -16.46 -26.41
CA LYS A 9 -18.19 -15.60 -26.95
C LYS A 9 -17.00 -16.46 -27.35
N VAL A 10 -16.40 -16.16 -28.50
CA VAL A 10 -15.08 -16.70 -28.86
C VAL A 10 -14.06 -16.05 -27.93
N VAL A 11 -13.66 -16.76 -26.88
CA VAL A 11 -12.66 -16.27 -25.94
C VAL A 11 -11.28 -16.55 -26.52
N PHE A 12 -10.60 -15.50 -26.98
CA PHE A 12 -9.16 -15.56 -27.19
C PHE A 12 -8.49 -15.82 -25.82
N PRO A 13 -7.63 -16.84 -25.69
CA PRO A 13 -7.04 -17.16 -24.40
C PRO A 13 -6.20 -15.97 -23.92
N MET A 14 -6.54 -15.49 -22.72
CA MET A 14 -5.94 -14.35 -21.99
C MET A 14 -6.50 -12.95 -22.29
N SER A 15 -7.78 -12.72 -22.01
CA SER A 15 -8.26 -11.35 -21.69
C SER A 15 -8.05 -11.09 -20.20
N LEU A 16 -7.10 -10.21 -19.87
CA LEU A 16 -6.77 -9.83 -18.51
C LEU A 16 -7.55 -8.56 -18.13
N ASP A 17 -8.45 -8.63 -17.16
CA ASP A 17 -9.22 -7.47 -16.68
C ASP A 17 -8.32 -6.54 -15.84
N LEU A 18 -7.55 -5.72 -16.55
CA LEU A 18 -6.51 -4.88 -15.98
C LEU A 18 -7.03 -3.89 -14.92
N PRO A 19 -8.21 -3.24 -15.09
CA PRO A 19 -8.79 -2.42 -14.03
C PRO A 19 -9.09 -3.19 -12.74
N LYS A 20 -9.66 -4.40 -12.82
CA LYS A 20 -9.90 -5.23 -11.64
C LYS A 20 -8.61 -5.67 -10.98
N ILE A 21 -7.61 -6.06 -11.78
CA ILE A 21 -6.31 -6.49 -11.26
C ILE A 21 -5.59 -5.35 -10.56
N PHE A 22 -5.60 -4.15 -11.13
CA PHE A 22 -5.02 -2.97 -10.50
C PHE A 22 -5.68 -2.70 -9.14
N GLY A 23 -7.01 -2.76 -9.04
CA GLY A 23 -7.73 -2.59 -7.78
C GLY A 23 -7.38 -3.66 -6.72
N ILE A 24 -7.21 -4.92 -7.12
CA ILE A 24 -6.76 -6.00 -6.22
C ILE A 24 -5.34 -5.71 -5.71
N HIS A 25 -4.40 -5.38 -6.60
CA HIS A 25 -3.01 -5.10 -6.22
C HIS A 25 -2.92 -3.87 -5.32
N LEU A 26 -3.65 -2.80 -5.64
CA LEU A 26 -3.68 -1.58 -4.84
C LEU A 26 -4.24 -1.83 -3.44
N PHE A 27 -5.30 -2.64 -3.32
CA PHE A 27 -5.85 -3.03 -2.02
C PHE A 27 -4.86 -3.83 -1.19
N LEU A 28 -4.21 -4.84 -1.77
CA LEU A 28 -3.23 -5.66 -1.07
C LEU A 28 -2.02 -4.83 -0.64
N SER A 29 -1.52 -3.95 -1.52
CA SER A 29 -0.48 -2.98 -1.20
C SER A 29 -0.91 -2.01 -0.08
N GLY A 30 -2.17 -1.58 -0.07
CA GLY A 30 -2.73 -0.76 1.00
C GLY A 30 -2.73 -1.48 2.37
N VAL A 31 -3.19 -2.74 2.41
CA VAL A 31 -3.17 -3.57 3.63
C VAL A 31 -1.73 -3.79 4.10
N ALA A 32 -0.81 -4.12 3.19
CA ALA A 32 0.60 -4.31 3.51
C ALA A 32 1.25 -3.02 4.05
N CYS A 33 0.98 -1.89 3.40
CA CYS A 33 1.50 -0.57 3.78
C CYS A 33 0.99 -0.15 5.17
N PHE A 34 -0.32 -0.30 5.41
CA PHE A 34 -0.92 -0.02 6.70
C PHE A 34 -0.33 -0.91 7.80
N GLY A 35 -0.24 -2.22 7.56
CA GLY A 35 0.31 -3.16 8.54
C GLY A 35 1.78 -2.88 8.86
N PHE A 36 2.58 -2.54 7.85
CA PHE A 36 3.96 -2.12 8.06
C PHE A 36 4.06 -0.88 8.96
N GLY A 37 3.31 0.18 8.66
CA GLY A 37 3.30 1.39 9.49
C GLY A 37 2.76 1.15 10.90
N ALA A 38 1.59 0.54 11.01
CA ALA A 38 0.84 0.42 12.26
C ALA A 38 1.41 -0.62 13.24
N PHE A 39 2.12 -1.64 12.75
CA PHE A 39 2.61 -2.73 13.60
C PHE A 39 4.13 -2.86 13.60
N HIS A 40 4.78 -2.82 12.43
CA HIS A 40 6.22 -3.02 12.33
C HIS A 40 6.99 -1.78 12.76
N VAL A 41 6.68 -0.61 12.18
CA VAL A 41 7.42 0.64 12.43
C VAL A 41 7.15 1.21 13.83
N THR A 42 5.89 1.18 14.27
CA THR A 42 5.49 1.63 15.62
C THR A 42 6.01 0.74 16.74
N GLY A 43 6.49 -0.46 16.41
CA GLY A 43 6.91 -1.47 17.39
C GLY A 43 5.76 -2.09 18.18
N LEU A 44 4.49 -1.88 17.78
CA LEU A 44 3.34 -2.44 18.49
C LEU A 44 3.30 -3.98 18.42
N TYR A 45 3.65 -4.54 17.25
CA TYR A 45 3.80 -5.98 17.04
C TYR A 45 5.02 -6.29 16.15
N GLY A 46 6.06 -5.45 16.24
CA GLY A 46 7.28 -5.57 15.46
C GLY A 46 8.47 -4.93 16.16
N PRO A 47 9.67 -5.01 15.58
CA PRO A 47 10.89 -4.52 16.21
C PRO A 47 11.05 -2.99 16.17
N GLY A 48 10.26 -2.27 15.36
CA GLY A 48 10.52 -0.88 15.03
C GLY A 48 11.49 -0.75 13.85
N ILE A 49 12.14 0.41 13.73
CA ILE A 49 13.08 0.70 12.64
C ILE A 49 14.42 1.21 13.20
N TRP A 50 15.44 1.24 12.36
CA TRP A 50 16.72 1.86 12.72
C TRP A 50 16.59 3.38 12.85
N VAL A 51 17.06 3.92 13.97
CA VAL A 51 17.13 5.36 14.24
C VAL A 51 18.46 5.66 14.93
N SER A 52 19.07 6.80 14.62
CA SER A 52 20.32 7.27 15.23
C SER A 52 20.19 8.71 15.71
N ASP A 53 21.13 9.13 16.56
CA ASP A 53 21.36 10.55 16.82
C ASP A 53 21.88 11.27 15.57
N PRO A 54 21.87 12.63 15.55
CA PRO A 54 22.32 13.41 14.40
C PRO A 54 23.78 13.18 13.98
N TYR A 55 24.62 12.67 14.88
CA TYR A 55 26.03 12.35 14.59
C TYR A 55 26.24 10.87 14.22
N GLY A 56 25.19 10.05 14.25
CA GLY A 56 25.24 8.64 13.86
C GLY A 56 26.01 7.74 14.82
N LEU A 57 26.22 8.16 16.07
CA LEU A 57 27.07 7.46 17.05
C LEU A 57 26.31 6.40 17.86
N THR A 58 24.99 6.55 17.99
CA THR A 58 24.12 5.77 18.90
C THR A 58 22.97 5.10 18.16
N GLY A 59 23.21 4.69 16.91
CA GLY A 59 22.23 4.00 16.08
C GLY A 59 21.74 2.68 16.68
N LYS A 60 20.43 2.48 16.70
CA LYS A 60 19.80 1.23 17.13
C LYS A 60 18.43 1.06 16.51
N VAL A 61 17.93 -0.18 16.50
CA VAL A 61 16.52 -0.44 16.19
C VAL A 61 15.67 -0.02 17.38
N GLN A 62 14.62 0.77 17.13
CA GLN A 62 13.68 1.19 18.16
C GLN A 62 12.27 1.43 17.59
N PRO A 63 11.22 1.28 18.41
CA PRO A 63 9.86 1.70 18.08
C PRO A 63 9.79 3.19 17.77
N VAL A 64 8.96 3.58 16.79
CA VAL A 64 8.79 4.99 16.39
C VAL A 64 7.33 5.41 16.52
N ASN A 65 7.07 6.42 17.34
CA ASN A 65 5.74 7.01 17.43
C ASN A 65 5.41 7.82 16.17
N PRO A 66 4.18 7.71 15.63
CA PRO A 66 3.77 8.47 14.46
C PRO A 66 3.66 9.96 14.80
N SER A 67 4.14 10.80 13.88
CA SER A 67 3.95 12.25 13.92
C SER A 67 2.85 12.65 12.96
N TRP A 68 1.85 13.36 13.48
CA TRP A 68 0.68 13.80 12.72
C TRP A 68 0.69 15.31 12.43
N GLY A 69 1.62 16.05 13.02
CA GLY A 69 1.80 17.48 12.76
C GLY A 69 2.66 17.75 11.52
N VAL A 70 3.09 19.00 11.39
CA VAL A 70 3.94 19.44 10.27
C VAL A 70 5.33 18.80 10.30
N GLU A 71 5.80 18.43 11.50
CA GLU A 71 7.07 17.74 11.71
C GLU A 71 7.10 16.34 11.10
N GLY A 72 5.94 15.75 10.78
CA GLY A 72 5.87 14.49 10.04
C GLY A 72 6.32 14.60 8.57
N PHE A 73 6.47 15.82 8.04
CA PHE A 73 7.01 16.07 6.71
C PHE A 73 8.52 16.40 6.73
N ASP A 74 9.13 16.53 7.91
CA ASP A 74 10.57 16.69 8.04
C ASP A 74 11.27 15.35 7.73
N PRO A 75 12.15 15.29 6.72
CA PRO A 75 12.84 14.05 6.34
C PRO A 75 13.76 13.48 7.44
N PHE A 76 14.09 14.27 8.47
CA PHE A 76 14.92 13.83 9.60
C PHE A 76 14.11 13.40 10.83
N VAL A 77 12.78 13.53 10.80
CA VAL A 77 11.89 13.09 11.87
C VAL A 77 11.30 11.72 11.49
N PRO A 78 11.74 10.61 12.13
CA PRO A 78 11.31 9.26 11.75
C PRO A 78 9.81 9.03 11.98
N GLY A 79 9.17 9.82 12.86
CA GLY A 79 7.73 9.77 13.10
C GLY A 79 6.88 9.98 11.84
N GLY A 80 7.41 10.70 10.84
CA GLY A 80 6.79 10.88 9.53
C GLY A 80 6.66 9.58 8.74
N ILE A 81 7.59 8.64 8.91
CA ILE A 81 7.56 7.33 8.23
C ILE A 81 6.35 6.52 8.70
N ALA A 82 6.14 6.45 10.02
CA ALA A 82 5.01 5.71 10.60
C ALA A 82 3.67 6.31 10.17
N SER A 83 3.50 7.63 10.28
CA SER A 83 2.25 8.30 9.88
C SER A 83 1.99 8.23 8.38
N HIS A 84 3.03 8.36 7.55
CA HIS A 84 2.93 8.18 6.09
C HIS A 84 2.40 6.79 5.74
N HIS A 85 2.99 5.72 6.30
CA HIS A 85 2.54 4.35 6.01
C HIS A 85 1.11 4.07 6.49
N ILE A 86 0.72 4.59 7.66
CA ILE A 86 -0.64 4.45 8.18
C ILE A 86 -1.64 5.20 7.27
N ALA A 87 -1.35 6.45 6.92
CA ALA A 87 -2.23 7.28 6.09
C ALA A 87 -2.31 6.75 4.65
N ALA A 88 -1.17 6.52 4.00
CA ALA A 88 -1.11 6.00 2.62
C ALA A 88 -1.69 4.59 2.52
N GLY A 89 -1.47 3.74 3.53
CA GLY A 89 -2.08 2.41 3.60
C GLY A 89 -3.60 2.48 3.68
N THR A 90 -4.14 3.34 4.56
CA THR A 90 -5.59 3.56 4.69
C THR A 90 -6.20 4.06 3.38
N LEU A 91 -5.57 5.07 2.75
CA LEU A 91 -6.02 5.58 1.45
C LEU A 91 -5.91 4.53 0.34
N GLY A 92 -4.86 3.71 0.33
CA GLY A 92 -4.68 2.62 -0.63
C GLY A 92 -5.75 1.53 -0.51
N ILE A 93 -6.17 1.20 0.72
CA ILE A 93 -7.29 0.27 0.97
C ILE A 93 -8.59 0.83 0.38
N LEU A 94 -8.91 2.10 0.67
CA LEU A 94 -10.12 2.76 0.18
C LEU A 94 -10.11 2.87 -1.35
N ALA A 95 -8.99 3.28 -1.94
CA ALA A 95 -8.83 3.39 -3.39
C ALA A 95 -8.89 2.02 -4.08
N GLY A 96 -8.27 0.98 -3.52
CA GLY A 96 -8.32 -0.38 -4.06
C GLY A 96 -9.72 -1.01 -4.00
N LEU A 97 -10.52 -0.67 -2.98
CA LEU A 97 -11.94 -1.02 -2.96
C LEU A 97 -12.71 -0.24 -4.04
N PHE A 98 -12.54 1.07 -4.10
CA PHE A 98 -13.19 1.94 -5.08
C PHE A 98 -12.99 1.45 -6.52
N GLN A 99 -11.76 1.09 -6.89
CA GLN A 99 -11.44 0.62 -8.24
C GLN A 99 -11.99 -0.76 -8.57
N ARG A 100 -12.27 -1.60 -7.57
CA ARG A 100 -12.97 -2.88 -7.81
C ARG A 100 -14.47 -2.69 -8.04
N PHE A 101 -15.07 -1.66 -7.44
CA PHE A 101 -16.51 -1.41 -7.54
C PHE A 101 -16.91 -0.51 -8.71
N ILE A 102 -16.04 0.40 -9.13
CA ILE A 102 -16.30 1.26 -10.28
C ILE A 102 -15.48 0.72 -11.44
N GLN A 103 -16.16 0.08 -12.40
CA GLN A 103 -15.50 -0.30 -13.64
C GLN A 103 -14.93 0.96 -14.28
N ALA A 104 -13.62 1.00 -14.48
CA ALA A 104 -13.02 1.95 -15.39
C ALA A 104 -13.77 1.79 -16.71
N LYS A 105 -14.41 2.86 -17.17
CA LYS A 105 -15.15 2.86 -18.44
C LYS A 105 -14.16 2.35 -19.49
N SER A 106 -14.37 1.13 -19.98
CA SER A 106 -13.59 0.59 -21.08
C SER A 106 -13.79 1.57 -22.23
N SER A 107 -12.73 2.28 -22.60
CA SER A 107 -12.74 3.17 -23.76
C SER A 107 -12.96 2.27 -24.97
N ASN A 108 -14.22 2.23 -25.42
CA ASN A 108 -14.65 1.45 -26.56
C ASN A 108 -13.90 1.98 -27.80
N ARG A 109 -12.84 1.27 -28.20
CA ARG A 109 -12.18 1.35 -29.50
C ARG A 109 -12.09 -0.05 -30.07
#